data_AF-A0A7J3X702-F1
#
_entry.id   AF-A0A7J3X702-F1
#
_cell.length_a   1.000
_cell.length_b   1.000
_cell.length_c   1.000
_cell.angle_alpha   90.00
_cell.angle_beta   90.00
_cell.angle_gamma   90.00
#
_symmetry.space_group_name_H-M   'P 1'
#
loop_
_entity.id
_entity.type
_entity.pdbx_description
1 polymer ?
#
loop_
_entity_poly.entity_id
_entity_poly.type
_entity_poly.pdbx_seq_one_letter_code
_entity_poly.pdbx_strand_id
1 'polypeptide(L)'
;MSSGKPRPRSLELTLTAMCAVLYALVGWLSYLGVFTPVLGVVRFWPSVFVPAVFAVAFSPYVGGVGAAIGIFISDMMIHGNALLSLTVGVPANFVAFYLTGLLYRRVKSSTLPALVVEVAAGLLALALLFSLGAVPQDLLVAGAVAAAVTILLALLFKGEDRAIVLAGSTGLLVGSAIVGVGVWLFSQFF
;
A
#
# COMPACT_ATOMS: atom_id res chain seq x y z
N MET A 1 -23.29 0.24 -9.01
CA MET A 1 -24.39 -0.40 -8.25
C MET A 1 -24.19 -1.91 -8.29
N SER A 2 -24.09 -2.55 -7.13
CA SER A 2 -24.34 -3.98 -6.89
C SER A 2 -24.49 -4.14 -5.39
N SER A 3 -25.73 -4.05 -4.92
CA SER A 3 -26.13 -4.56 -3.61
C SER A 3 -26.54 -6.03 -3.79
N GLY A 4 -26.24 -6.87 -2.79
CA GLY A 4 -27.30 -7.76 -2.32
C GLY A 4 -27.15 -9.29 -2.37
N LYS A 5 -25.96 -9.89 -2.44
CA LYS A 5 -25.75 -11.24 -1.87
C LYS A 5 -24.39 -11.34 -1.18
N PRO A 6 -24.33 -11.81 0.09
CA PRO A 6 -23.04 -12.16 0.70
C PRO A 6 -22.38 -13.23 -0.17
N ARG A 7 -21.09 -13.06 -0.45
CA ARG A 7 -20.34 -14.06 -1.19
C ARG A 7 -20.33 -15.35 -0.38
N PRO A 8 -20.40 -16.52 -1.04
CA PRO A 8 -20.19 -17.78 -0.33
C PRO A 8 -18.81 -17.74 0.32
N ARG A 9 -18.73 -18.14 1.60
CA ARG A 9 -17.48 -18.08 2.39
C ARG A 9 -16.32 -18.81 1.71
N SER A 10 -16.60 -19.90 0.99
CA SER A 10 -15.61 -20.64 0.21
C SER A 10 -14.96 -19.79 -0.89
N LEU A 11 -15.72 -18.95 -1.59
CA LEU A 11 -15.17 -18.05 -2.62
C LEU A 11 -14.29 -16.97 -1.98
N GLU A 12 -14.72 -16.39 -0.86
CA GLU A 12 -13.95 -15.37 -0.15
C GLU A 12 -12.61 -15.93 0.36
N LEU A 13 -12.63 -17.12 0.94
CA LEU A 13 -11.42 -17.86 1.35
C LEU A 13 -10.49 -18.13 0.16
N THR A 14 -11.04 -18.62 -0.95
CA THR A 14 -10.27 -18.93 -2.15
C THR A 14 -9.60 -17.67 -2.72
N LEU A 15 -10.35 -16.57 -2.85
CA LEU A 15 -9.81 -15.30 -3.33
C LEU A 15 -8.75 -14.72 -2.39
N THR A 16 -8.94 -14.86 -1.08
CA THR A 16 -7.95 -14.42 -0.07
C THR A 16 -6.66 -15.23 -0.19
N ALA A 17 -6.77 -16.56 -0.33
CA ALA A 17 -5.62 -17.45 -0.51
C ALA A 17 -4.88 -17.15 -1.83
N MET A 18 -5.61 -16.95 -2.93
CA MET A 18 -5.02 -16.56 -4.22
C MET A 18 -4.30 -15.22 -4.11
N CYS A 19 -4.91 -14.22 -3.46
CA CYS A 19 -4.29 -12.92 -3.23
C CYS A 19 -2.98 -13.06 -2.45
N ALA A 20 -2.98 -13.83 -1.37
CA ALA A 20 -1.81 -14.04 -0.53
C ALA A 20 -0.66 -14.71 -1.28
N VAL A 21 -0.97 -15.79 -2.02
CA VAL A 21 0.03 -16.54 -2.79
C VAL A 21 0.62 -15.67 -3.90
N LEU A 22 -0.22 -14.98 -4.68
CA LEU A 22 0.26 -14.09 -5.73
C LEU A 22 1.08 -12.92 -5.17
N TYR A 23 0.64 -12.34 -4.06
CA TYR A 23 1.37 -11.23 -3.44
C TYR A 23 2.75 -11.67 -2.93
N ALA A 24 2.83 -12.83 -2.26
CA ALA A 24 4.08 -13.41 -1.78
C ALA A 24 5.02 -13.78 -2.94
N LEU A 25 4.51 -14.45 -3.98
CA LEU A 25 5.32 -14.87 -5.13
C LEU A 25 5.87 -13.67 -5.91
N VAL A 26 5.02 -12.67 -6.20
CA VAL A 26 5.46 -11.46 -6.89
C VAL A 26 6.43 -10.66 -6.02
N GLY A 27 6.20 -10.60 -4.70
CA GLY A 27 7.11 -9.99 -3.74
C GLY A 27 8.49 -10.66 -3.76
N TRP A 28 8.54 -11.98 -3.70
CA TRP A 28 9.77 -12.75 -3.73
C TRP A 28 10.51 -12.63 -5.07
N LEU A 29 9.81 -12.72 -6.20
CA LEU A 29 10.40 -12.52 -7.53
C LEU A 29 10.91 -11.08 -7.72
N SER A 30 10.20 -10.09 -7.17
CA SER A 30 10.66 -8.70 -7.15
C SER A 30 11.94 -8.56 -6.34
N TYR A 31 12.03 -9.22 -5.18
CA TYR A 31 13.25 -9.25 -4.38
C TYR A 31 14.45 -9.87 -5.12
N LEU A 32 14.21 -10.90 -5.94
CA LEU A 32 15.22 -11.52 -6.82
C LEU A 32 15.65 -10.64 -8.00
N GLY A 33 15.10 -9.41 -8.13
CA GLY A 33 15.47 -8.47 -9.18
C GLY A 33 14.80 -8.73 -10.53
N VAL A 34 13.82 -9.64 -10.61
CA VAL A 34 13.10 -9.95 -11.85
C VAL A 34 12.26 -8.76 -12.31
N PHE A 35 11.72 -7.99 -11.36
CA PHE A 35 10.78 -6.90 -11.64
C PHE A 35 11.24 -5.51 -11.17
N THR A 36 12.40 -5.39 -10.52
CA THR A 36 12.84 -4.12 -9.92
C THR A 36 14.21 -3.68 -10.43
N PRO A 37 14.31 -2.59 -11.23
CA PRO A 37 15.56 -1.83 -11.32
C PRO A 37 15.79 -1.13 -9.97
N VAL A 38 16.99 -1.29 -9.40
CA VAL A 38 17.36 -0.66 -8.14
C VAL A 38 17.55 0.85 -8.39
N LEU A 39 16.61 1.68 -7.91
CA LEU A 39 16.74 3.14 -7.91
C LEU A 39 17.25 3.60 -6.53
N GLY A 40 18.56 3.45 -6.29
CA GLY A 40 19.18 3.79 -5.01
C GLY A 40 18.72 2.87 -3.87
N VAL A 41 18.39 3.44 -2.70
CA VAL A 41 17.90 2.68 -1.52
C VAL A 41 16.39 2.37 -1.62
N VAL A 42 15.66 3.05 -2.50
CA VAL A 42 14.20 2.93 -2.62
C VAL A 42 13.85 1.88 -3.68
N ARG A 43 13.24 0.78 -3.25
CA ARG A 43 12.77 -0.27 -4.15
C ARG A 43 11.31 0.00 -4.53
N PHE A 44 11.02 0.04 -5.83
CA PHE A 44 9.64 -0.01 -6.30
C PHE A 44 9.12 -1.43 -6.08
N TRP A 45 7.99 -1.58 -5.38
CA TRP A 45 7.41 -2.89 -5.10
C TRP A 45 6.17 -3.12 -5.96
N PRO A 46 6.28 -3.68 -7.18
CA PRO A 46 5.13 -3.95 -8.04
C PRO A 46 4.18 -4.99 -7.42
N SER A 47 4.64 -5.76 -6.43
CA SER A 47 3.80 -6.72 -5.71
C SER A 47 2.55 -6.07 -5.09
N VAL A 48 2.60 -4.80 -4.68
CA VAL A 48 1.48 -4.10 -4.04
C VAL A 48 0.24 -3.95 -4.94
N PHE A 49 0.41 -4.06 -6.27
CA PHE A 49 -0.73 -4.04 -7.19
C PHE A 49 -1.66 -5.23 -7.00
N VAL A 50 -1.13 -6.40 -6.62
CA VAL A 50 -1.94 -7.63 -6.44
C VAL A 50 -3.02 -7.43 -5.37
N PRO A 51 -2.70 -7.14 -4.10
CA PRO A 51 -3.71 -6.93 -3.08
C PRO A 51 -4.59 -5.70 -3.33
N ALA A 52 -4.07 -4.65 -3.96
CA ALA A 52 -4.88 -3.49 -4.34
C ALA A 52 -5.99 -3.87 -5.35
N VAL A 53 -5.66 -4.64 -6.38
CA VAL A 53 -6.64 -5.14 -7.36
C VAL A 53 -7.68 -6.02 -6.67
N PHE A 54 -7.26 -6.92 -5.79
CA PHE A 54 -8.18 -7.79 -5.06
C PHE A 54 -9.09 -7.01 -4.09
N ALA A 55 -8.57 -5.96 -3.45
CA ALA A 55 -9.34 -5.08 -2.57
C ALA A 55 -10.46 -4.34 -3.32
N VAL A 56 -10.12 -3.79 -4.50
CA VAL A 56 -11.02 -3.04 -5.37
C VAL A 56 -12.04 -3.98 -6.02
N ALA A 57 -11.59 -5.06 -6.68
CA ALA A 57 -12.43 -5.98 -7.44
C ALA A 57 -13.35 -6.82 -6.53
N PHE A 58 -12.81 -7.37 -5.44
CA PHE A 58 -13.54 -8.34 -4.61
C PHE A 58 -14.06 -7.68 -3.33
N SER A 59 -13.23 -7.44 -2.32
CA SER A 59 -13.65 -6.79 -1.09
C SER A 59 -12.45 -6.24 -0.30
N PRO A 60 -12.67 -5.25 0.58
CA PRO A 60 -11.63 -4.76 1.49
C PRO A 60 -10.97 -5.90 2.29
N TYR A 61 -11.79 -6.86 2.74
CA TYR A 61 -11.34 -8.01 3.51
C TYR A 61 -10.41 -8.92 2.70
N VAL A 62 -10.78 -9.29 1.47
CA VAL A 62 -9.97 -10.17 0.60
C VAL A 62 -8.61 -9.54 0.33
N GLY A 63 -8.57 -8.26 -0.03
CA GLY A 63 -7.32 -7.55 -0.29
C GLY A 63 -6.47 -7.36 0.97
N GLY A 64 -7.09 -6.93 2.09
CA GLY A 64 -6.39 -6.68 3.35
C GLY A 64 -5.82 -7.96 3.99
N VAL A 65 -6.64 -9.01 4.15
CA VAL A 65 -6.19 -10.28 4.73
C VAL A 65 -5.24 -11.01 3.79
N GLY A 66 -5.52 -10.98 2.49
CA GLY A 66 -4.60 -11.53 1.48
C GLY A 66 -3.24 -10.85 1.54
N ALA A 67 -3.20 -9.53 1.68
CA ALA A 67 -1.94 -8.79 1.83
C ALA A 67 -1.20 -9.12 3.12
N ALA A 68 -1.92 -9.20 4.26
CA ALA A 68 -1.35 -9.58 5.54
C ALA A 68 -0.66 -10.96 5.50
N ILE A 69 -1.34 -11.96 4.95
CA ILE A 69 -0.77 -13.31 4.82
C ILE A 69 0.39 -13.31 3.82
N GLY A 70 0.21 -12.64 2.67
CA GLY A 70 1.22 -12.60 1.62
C GLY A 70 2.51 -11.90 2.06
N ILE A 71 2.42 -10.76 2.78
CA ILE A 71 3.61 -10.07 3.28
C ILE A 71 4.30 -10.90 4.35
N PHE A 72 3.56 -11.58 5.24
CA PHE A 72 4.18 -12.44 6.24
C PHE A 72 5.02 -13.55 5.59
N ILE A 73 4.47 -14.21 4.58
CA ILE A 73 5.20 -15.25 3.84
C ILE A 73 6.43 -14.64 3.15
N SER A 74 6.26 -13.50 2.46
CA SER A 74 7.35 -12.80 1.77
C SER A 74 8.47 -12.37 2.75
N ASP A 75 8.12 -11.79 3.90
CA ASP A 75 9.07 -11.33 4.92
C ASP A 75 9.83 -12.51 5.53
N MET A 76 9.17 -13.64 5.77
CA MET A 76 9.85 -14.84 6.26
C MET A 76 10.83 -15.42 5.25
N MET A 77 10.54 -15.31 3.96
CA MET A 77 11.44 -15.78 2.91
C MET A 77 12.63 -14.83 2.66
N ILE A 78 12.42 -13.52 2.85
CA ILE A 78 13.43 -12.49 2.54
C ILE A 78 14.29 -12.14 3.76
N HIS A 79 13.64 -11.88 4.90
CA HIS A 79 14.27 -11.34 6.11
C HIS A 79 14.34 -12.35 7.25
N GLY A 80 13.41 -13.30 7.31
CA GLY A 80 13.34 -14.32 8.37
C GLY A 80 12.95 -13.77 9.76
N ASN A 81 12.56 -12.49 9.86
CA ASN A 81 12.16 -11.86 11.12
C ASN A 81 10.64 -11.86 11.30
N ALA A 82 10.13 -12.94 11.90
CA ALA A 82 8.71 -13.11 12.18
C ALA A 82 8.14 -12.01 13.08
N LEU A 83 8.90 -11.57 14.09
CA LEU A 83 8.43 -10.60 15.07
C LEU A 83 8.21 -9.23 14.42
N LEU A 84 9.16 -8.77 13.62
CA LEU A 84 9.04 -7.50 12.89
C LEU A 84 7.88 -7.56 11.88
N SER A 85 7.73 -8.68 11.17
CA SER A 85 6.62 -8.84 10.22
C SER A 85 5.27 -8.82 10.93
N LEU A 86 5.09 -9.59 12.02
CA LEU A 86 3.81 -9.64 12.74
C LEU A 86 3.46 -8.32 13.44
N THR A 87 4.45 -7.55 13.89
CA THR A 87 4.22 -6.30 14.61
C THR A 87 4.09 -5.09 13.69
N VAL A 88 4.73 -5.10 12.52
CA VAL A 88 4.80 -3.94 11.61
C VAL A 88 4.29 -4.29 10.22
N GLY A 89 4.91 -5.27 9.54
CA GLY A 89 4.62 -5.61 8.15
C GLY A 89 3.17 -6.02 7.91
N VAL A 90 2.69 -6.99 8.68
CA VAL A 90 1.35 -7.57 8.60
C VAL A 90 0.26 -6.52 8.91
N PRO A 91 0.32 -5.78 10.03
CA PRO A 91 -0.65 -4.71 10.30
C PRO A 91 -0.65 -3.62 9.25
N ALA A 92 0.54 -3.16 8.80
CA ALA A 92 0.63 -2.10 7.80
C ALA A 92 -0.04 -2.49 6.48
N ASN A 93 0.25 -3.69 5.98
CA ASN A 93 -0.32 -4.18 4.72
C ASN A 93 -1.82 -4.45 4.84
N PHE A 94 -2.26 -5.05 5.95
CA PHE A 94 -3.69 -5.20 6.21
C PHE A 94 -4.42 -3.87 6.12
N VAL A 95 -3.96 -2.87 6.89
CA VAL A 95 -4.59 -1.54 6.95
C VAL A 95 -4.55 -0.87 5.58
N ALA A 96 -3.40 -0.89 4.89
CA ALA A 96 -3.24 -0.26 3.59
C ALA A 96 -4.30 -0.74 2.59
N PHE A 97 -4.36 -2.05 2.33
CA PHE A 97 -5.23 -2.58 1.29
C PHE A 97 -6.69 -2.70 1.73
N TYR A 98 -6.95 -2.89 3.02
CA TYR A 98 -8.31 -2.80 3.54
C TYR A 98 -8.87 -1.38 3.34
N LEU A 99 -8.10 -0.34 3.67
CA LEU A 99 -8.51 1.05 3.44
C LEU A 99 -8.69 1.35 1.95
N THR A 100 -7.78 0.89 1.09
CA THR A 100 -7.92 1.01 -0.37
C THR A 100 -9.26 0.46 -0.86
N GLY A 101 -9.59 -0.78 -0.49
CA GLY A 101 -10.86 -1.38 -0.91
C GLY A 101 -12.09 -0.67 -0.29
N LEU A 102 -11.96 -0.16 0.93
CA LEU A 102 -13.04 0.51 1.65
C LEU A 102 -13.34 1.89 1.06
N LEU A 103 -12.31 2.69 0.84
CA LEU A 103 -12.42 4.05 0.30
C LEU A 103 -12.94 4.03 -1.14
N TYR A 104 -12.45 3.12 -1.98
CA TYR A 104 -12.94 2.95 -3.35
C TYR A 104 -14.47 2.77 -3.40
N ARG A 105 -15.07 2.07 -2.43
CA ARG A 105 -16.52 1.82 -2.38
C ARG A 105 -17.33 2.98 -1.80
N ARG A 106 -16.70 3.82 -0.98
CA ARG A 106 -17.36 4.92 -0.26
C ARG A 106 -17.27 6.24 -1.01
N VAL A 107 -16.18 6.45 -1.75
CA VAL A 107 -15.91 7.71 -2.42
C VAL A 107 -16.59 7.73 -3.79
N LYS A 108 -17.57 8.63 -3.97
CA LYS A 108 -18.39 8.74 -5.20
C LYS A 108 -18.39 10.13 -5.86
N SER A 109 -17.75 11.12 -5.26
CA SER A 109 -17.77 12.53 -5.69
C SER A 109 -16.36 13.13 -5.70
N SER A 110 -16.21 14.33 -6.29
CA SER A 110 -15.00 15.13 -6.53
C SER A 110 -13.80 14.74 -5.64
N THR A 111 -13.03 13.76 -6.12
CA THR A 111 -11.89 13.19 -5.39
C THR A 111 -10.61 14.01 -5.53
N LEU A 112 -10.58 14.94 -6.49
CA LEU A 112 -9.39 15.71 -6.82
C LEU A 112 -8.97 16.68 -5.70
N PRO A 113 -9.87 17.48 -5.09
CA PRO A 113 -9.46 18.36 -3.99
C PRO A 113 -8.95 17.57 -2.79
N ALA A 114 -9.61 16.46 -2.43
CA ALA A 114 -9.18 15.59 -1.34
C ALA A 114 -7.78 15.00 -1.60
N LEU A 115 -7.54 14.52 -2.82
CA LEU A 115 -6.26 13.99 -3.25
C LEU A 115 -5.16 15.06 -3.23
N VAL A 116 -5.45 16.27 -3.72
CA VAL A 116 -4.48 17.39 -3.71
C VAL A 116 -4.12 17.76 -2.28
N VAL A 117 -5.09 17.84 -1.38
CA VAL A 117 -4.86 18.12 0.05
C VAL A 117 -4.04 17.01 0.71
N GLU A 118 -4.37 15.74 0.45
CA GLU A 118 -3.62 14.58 0.97
C GLU A 118 -2.15 14.61 0.52
N VAL A 119 -1.93 14.77 -0.79
CA VAL A 119 -0.57 14.80 -1.38
C VAL A 119 0.21 16.00 -0.86
N ALA A 120 -0.41 17.19 -0.78
CA ALA A 120 0.24 18.38 -0.24
C ALA A 120 0.60 18.21 1.24
N ALA A 121 -0.30 17.64 2.05
CA ALA A 121 -0.03 17.36 3.46
C ALA A 121 1.10 16.34 3.64
N GLY A 122 1.12 15.27 2.84
CA GLY A 122 2.19 14.27 2.86
C GLY A 122 3.55 14.85 2.48
N LEU A 123 3.61 15.68 1.43
CA LEU A 123 4.83 16.39 1.04
C LEU A 123 5.29 17.40 2.08
N LEU A 124 4.37 18.16 2.67
CA LEU A 124 4.70 19.12 3.72
C LEU A 124 5.28 18.41 4.95
N ALA A 125 4.69 17.27 5.34
CA ALA A 125 5.20 16.46 6.44
C ALA A 125 6.62 15.94 6.14
N LEU A 126 6.88 15.41 4.94
CA LEU A 126 8.21 14.97 4.53
C LEU A 126 9.23 16.13 4.50
N ALA A 127 8.85 17.29 3.97
CA ALA A 127 9.70 18.47 3.92
C ALA A 127 10.05 18.97 5.33
N LEU A 128 9.07 18.96 6.25
CA LEU A 128 9.30 19.30 7.65
C LEU A 128 10.28 18.31 8.30
N LEU A 129 10.06 17.00 8.15
CA LEU A 129 10.95 15.98 8.68
C LEU A 129 12.37 16.11 8.12
N PHE A 130 12.52 16.46 6.84
CA PHE A 130 13.82 16.72 6.22
C PHE A 130 14.49 17.96 6.83
N SER A 131 13.74 19.05 7.01
CA SER A 131 14.27 20.28 7.62
C SER A 131 14.75 20.08 9.06
N LEU A 132 14.17 19.10 9.77
CA LEU A 132 14.57 18.68 11.11
C LEU A 132 15.73 17.66 11.11
N GLY A 133 16.22 17.24 9.94
CA GLY A 133 17.27 16.24 9.80
C GLY A 133 16.82 14.80 10.12
N ALA A 134 15.52 14.54 10.22
CA ALA A 134 14.97 13.24 10.61
C ALA A 134 14.88 12.23 9.45
N VAL A 135 14.88 12.71 8.20
CA VAL A 135 14.83 11.86 7.00
C VAL A 135 15.90 12.27 5.97
N PRO A 136 16.46 11.31 5.21
CA PRO A 136 17.44 11.62 4.17
C PRO A 136 16.80 12.31 2.97
N GLN A 137 17.62 13.04 2.19
CA GLN A 137 17.19 13.74 0.98
C GLN A 137 16.56 12.79 -0.05
N ASP A 138 17.05 11.56 -0.15
CA ASP A 138 16.53 10.54 -1.08
C ASP A 138 15.05 10.24 -0.85
N LEU A 139 14.62 10.22 0.42
CA LEU A 139 13.22 9.96 0.77
C LEU A 139 12.32 11.15 0.40
N LEU A 140 12.82 12.38 0.55
CA LEU A 140 12.11 13.58 0.11
C LEU A 140 11.93 13.59 -1.41
N VAL A 141 12.98 13.25 -2.16
CA VAL A 141 12.92 13.16 -3.63
C VAL A 141 11.95 12.05 -4.07
N ALA A 142 12.03 10.87 -3.46
CA ALA A 142 11.11 9.76 -3.75
C ALA A 142 9.65 10.15 -3.46
N GLY A 143 9.39 10.83 -2.34
CA GLY A 143 8.07 11.35 -2.00
C GLY A 143 7.57 12.39 -3.00
N ALA A 144 8.42 13.31 -3.44
CA ALA A 144 8.11 14.32 -4.47
C ALA A 144 7.75 13.67 -5.82
N VAL A 145 8.51 12.65 -6.24
CA VAL A 145 8.22 11.90 -7.46
C VAL A 145 6.89 11.14 -7.34
N ALA A 146 6.67 10.45 -6.23
CA ALA A 146 5.41 9.73 -5.98
C ALA A 146 4.20 10.68 -5.99
N ALA A 147 4.33 11.85 -5.37
CA ALA A 147 3.32 12.89 -5.39
C ALA A 147 3.03 13.40 -6.82
N ALA A 148 4.08 13.70 -7.59
CA ALA A 148 3.92 14.16 -8.97
C ALA A 148 3.21 13.12 -9.86
N VAL A 149 3.60 11.84 -9.75
CA VAL A 149 2.95 10.73 -10.46
C VAL A 149 1.49 10.59 -10.01
N THR A 150 1.21 10.67 -8.72
CA THR A 150 -0.15 10.54 -8.17
C THR A 150 -1.07 11.67 -8.69
N ILE A 151 -0.57 12.91 -8.70
CA ILE A 151 -1.30 14.07 -9.23
C ILE A 151 -1.50 13.92 -10.74
N LEU A 152 -0.48 13.52 -11.49
CA LEU A 152 -0.59 13.28 -12.93
C LEU A 152 -1.68 12.25 -13.24
N LEU A 153 -1.66 11.10 -12.55
CA LEU A 153 -2.69 10.07 -12.72
C LEU A 153 -4.08 10.59 -12.34
N ALA A 154 -4.20 11.38 -11.26
CA ALA A 154 -5.46 11.99 -10.86
C ALA A 154 -6.00 12.99 -11.88
N LEU A 155 -5.13 13.73 -12.58
CA LEU A 155 -5.52 14.65 -13.65
C LEU A 155 -5.93 13.92 -14.94
N LEU A 156 -5.23 12.83 -15.28
CA LEU A 156 -5.52 12.01 -16.46
C LEU A 156 -6.83 11.23 -16.31
N PHE A 157 -7.09 10.68 -15.12
CA PHE A 157 -8.30 9.89 -14.86
C PHE A 157 -9.48 10.76 -14.39
N LYS A 158 -10.69 10.27 -14.65
CA LYS A 158 -11.96 10.94 -14.33
C LYS A 158 -12.95 9.96 -13.69
N GLY A 159 -13.92 10.47 -12.95
CA GLY A 159 -14.99 9.65 -12.36
C GLY A 159 -14.48 8.57 -11.42
N GLU A 160 -14.93 7.32 -11.64
CA GLU A 160 -14.61 6.16 -10.79
C GLU A 160 -13.12 5.79 -10.82
N ASP A 161 -12.42 5.99 -11.95
CA ASP A 161 -10.99 5.68 -12.06
C ASP A 161 -10.15 6.59 -11.15
N ARG A 162 -10.58 7.84 -10.97
CA ARG A 162 -9.92 8.77 -10.03
C ARG A 162 -10.16 8.36 -8.57
N ALA A 163 -11.27 7.69 -8.27
CA ALA A 163 -11.51 7.15 -6.92
C ALA A 163 -10.53 6.00 -6.60
N ILE A 164 -10.08 5.24 -7.61
CA ILE A 164 -9.02 4.24 -7.45
C ILE A 164 -7.70 4.92 -7.07
N VAL A 165 -7.35 6.03 -7.74
CA VAL A 165 -6.10 6.77 -7.42
C VAL A 165 -6.12 7.29 -5.98
N LEU A 166 -7.22 7.93 -5.56
CA LEU A 166 -7.35 8.42 -4.19
C LEU A 166 -7.28 7.26 -3.18
N ALA A 167 -8.09 6.22 -3.38
CA ALA A 167 -8.14 5.10 -2.45
C ALA A 167 -6.78 4.39 -2.32
N GLY A 168 -6.07 4.20 -3.45
CA GLY A 168 -4.73 3.63 -3.46
C GLY A 168 -3.69 4.54 -2.79
N SER A 169 -3.72 5.85 -3.08
CA SER A 169 -2.86 6.84 -2.44
C SER A 169 -3.05 6.84 -0.93
N THR A 170 -4.30 6.99 -0.45
CA THR A 170 -4.58 7.06 0.99
C THR A 170 -4.19 5.76 1.69
N GLY A 171 -4.54 4.60 1.11
CA GLY A 171 -4.20 3.30 1.70
C GLY A 171 -2.68 3.10 1.82
N LEU A 172 -1.92 3.40 0.76
CA LEU A 172 -0.47 3.29 0.76
C LEU A 172 0.21 4.32 1.65
N LEU A 173 -0.30 5.54 1.75
CA LEU A 173 0.20 6.57 2.65
C LEU A 173 0.08 6.10 4.11
N VAL A 174 -1.09 5.60 4.51
CA VAL A 174 -1.33 5.09 5.87
C VAL A 174 -0.45 3.86 6.14
N GLY A 175 -0.39 2.91 5.21
CA GLY A 175 0.48 1.74 5.33
C GLY A 175 1.95 2.12 5.50
N SER A 176 2.45 3.04 4.68
CA SER A 176 3.84 3.50 4.74
C SER A 176 4.15 4.24 6.04
N ALA A 177 3.20 5.00 6.58
CA ALA A 177 3.35 5.63 7.88
C ALA A 177 3.46 4.60 9.02
N ILE A 178 2.64 3.53 8.98
CA ILE A 178 2.73 2.42 9.95
C ILE A 178 4.09 1.72 9.84
N VAL A 179 4.57 1.44 8.62
CA VAL A 179 5.90 0.84 8.43
C VAL A 179 7.00 1.76 8.95
N GLY A 180 6.98 3.04 8.58
CA GLY A 180 8.01 4.01 8.98
C GLY A 180 8.12 4.15 10.50
N VAL A 181 6.98 4.36 11.18
CA VAL A 181 6.94 4.46 12.64
C VAL A 181 7.27 3.13 13.29
N GLY A 182 6.72 2.03 12.78
CA GLY A 182 6.90 0.69 13.34
C GLY A 182 8.34 0.20 13.27
N VAL A 183 9.00 0.35 12.11
CA VAL A 183 10.42 -0.02 11.94
C VAL A 183 11.32 0.86 12.81
N TRP A 184 11.07 2.17 12.85
CA TRP A 184 11.82 3.09 13.72
C TRP A 184 11.68 2.72 15.20
N LEU A 185 10.46 2.39 15.65
CA LEU A 185 10.21 1.99 17.04
C LEU A 185 10.87 0.65 17.34
N PHE A 186 10.75 -0.32 16.44
CA PHE A 186 11.35 -1.65 16.59
C PHE A 186 12.87 -1.56 16.74
N SER A 187 13.54 -0.68 15.96
CA SER A 187 14.99 -0.48 16.04
C SER A 187 15.47 0.20 17.32
N GLN A 188 14.57 0.67 18.20
CA GLN A 188 14.96 1.20 19.51
C GLN A 188 15.16 0.08 20.55
N PHE A 189 14.57 -1.10 20.31
CA PHE A 189 14.53 -2.20 21.28
C PHE A 189 15.33 -3.44 20.83
N PHE A 190 15.61 -3.56 19.54
CA PHE A 190 16.33 -4.68 18.91
C PHE A 190 17.37 -4.13 17.93
#